data_AF-M2MVI4-F1
#
_entry.id   AF-M2MVI4-F1
#
_cell.length_a   1.000
_cell.length_b   1.000
_cell.length_c   1.000
_cell.angle_alpha   90.00
_cell.angle_beta   90.00
_cell.angle_gamma   90.00
#
_symmetry.space_group_name_H-M   'P 1'
#
loop_
_entity.id
_entity.type
_entity.pdbx_description
1 polymer ?
#
loop_
_entity_poly.entity_id
_entity_poly.type
_entity_poly.pdbx_seq_one_letter_code
_entity_poly.pdbx_strand_id
1 'polypeptide(L)'
;MSPPAQPYTLELTSPAVLRLESLLRDSIALRVLNIPEPPCREPINQAAARLAILFSGGLDCTVLARLVHDILPLHEPVDLLNVAFENPRIHKANRGTGEQDHDLYGECPDRVTGRASWAELRTVCPGRDWKFVAINVPFLETTEHREQVIALMHPHNTEMDLSIAYALYFAARGQGYLLPSSPVLEKVLYTTSARVLLSGLGADELFAGYQRHATAFNRNSFKGLLDELDLDIGRLGKRNLGRDDRVISHWGREARYPYLDENLLTWALAAPVHEKCGFGDVLVPGVEASESIEPGKKVLRCLAWKLGMQRAAKEKKRAIQFGARTAKMETGKTKGTQLLSPRER
;
A
#
# COMPACT_ATOMS: atom_id res chain seq x y z
N MET A 1 -13.24 20.35 -5.38
CA MET A 1 -12.67 19.82 -6.64
C MET A 1 -13.57 20.23 -7.82
N SER A 2 -13.01 20.82 -8.89
CA SER A 2 -13.78 21.32 -10.06
C SER A 2 -13.30 20.69 -11.38
N PRO A 3 -14.15 20.58 -12.44
CA PRO A 3 -13.75 20.09 -13.75
C PRO A 3 -12.83 21.07 -14.51
N PRO A 4 -12.09 20.62 -15.55
CA PRO A 4 -11.26 21.49 -16.37
C PRO A 4 -12.08 22.52 -17.18
N ALA A 5 -11.57 23.75 -17.26
CA ALA A 5 -12.08 24.78 -18.17
C ALA A 5 -11.44 24.71 -19.58
N GLN A 6 -10.27 24.07 -19.71
CA GLN A 6 -9.51 23.87 -20.95
C GLN A 6 -8.83 22.49 -20.92
N PRO A 7 -8.41 21.94 -22.09
CA PRO A 7 -7.62 20.71 -22.14
C PRO A 7 -6.33 20.86 -21.33
N TYR A 8 -6.09 19.92 -20.41
CA TYR A 8 -4.90 19.91 -19.56
C TYR A 8 -4.28 18.51 -19.61
N THR A 9 -2.95 18.44 -19.61
CA THR A 9 -2.20 17.19 -19.58
C THR A 9 -1.23 17.21 -18.41
N LEU A 10 -1.30 16.19 -17.57
CA LEU A 10 -0.35 15.99 -16.48
C LEU A 10 0.97 15.44 -17.00
N GLU A 11 2.03 16.17 -16.74
CA GLU A 11 3.40 15.83 -17.10
C GLU A 11 4.30 15.83 -15.85
N LEU A 12 5.52 15.31 -16.00
CA LEU A 12 6.49 15.20 -14.89
C LEU A 12 6.87 16.56 -14.29
N THR A 13 6.82 17.62 -15.10
CA THR A 13 7.17 19.00 -14.74
C THR A 13 5.96 19.84 -14.35
N SER A 14 4.74 19.28 -14.39
CA SER A 14 3.52 20.02 -14.04
C SER A 14 3.62 20.59 -12.61
N PRO A 15 3.15 21.82 -12.37
CA PRO A 15 3.19 22.44 -11.03
C PRO A 15 2.56 21.58 -9.93
N ALA A 16 1.49 20.84 -10.25
CA ALA A 16 0.83 19.92 -9.33
C ALA A 16 1.76 18.79 -8.84
N VAL A 17 2.64 18.27 -9.70
CA VAL A 17 3.61 17.21 -9.35
C VAL A 17 4.67 17.76 -8.39
N LEU A 18 5.22 18.94 -8.69
CA LEU A 18 6.18 19.62 -7.82
C LEU A 18 5.57 19.97 -6.46
N ARG A 19 4.32 20.44 -6.47
CA ARG A 19 3.58 20.78 -5.25
C ARG A 19 3.31 19.55 -4.39
N LEU A 20 2.88 18.44 -5.02
CA LEU A 20 2.69 17.17 -4.33
C LEU A 20 4.00 16.67 -3.69
N GLU A 21 5.11 16.76 -4.41
CA GLU A 21 6.42 16.36 -3.88
C GLU A 21 6.79 17.14 -2.62
N SER A 22 6.67 18.47 -2.66
CA SER A 22 6.97 19.33 -1.51
C SER A 22 6.10 18.96 -0.31
N LEU A 23 4.78 18.88 -0.50
CA LEU A 23 3.83 18.57 0.57
C LEU A 23 4.05 17.17 1.16
N LEU A 24 4.39 16.18 0.33
CA LEU A 24 4.71 14.83 0.82
C LEU A 24 6.04 14.80 1.58
N ARG A 25 7.07 15.53 1.14
CA ARG A 25 8.34 15.62 1.87
C ARG A 25 8.13 16.21 3.26
N ASP A 26 7.39 17.32 3.35
CA ASP A 26 7.07 17.96 4.64
C ASP A 26 6.25 17.02 5.54
N SER A 27 5.22 16.40 4.98
CA SER A 27 4.37 15.43 5.68
C SER A 27 5.15 14.24 6.21
N ILE A 28 6.07 13.67 5.42
CA ILE A 28 6.89 12.53 5.83
C ILE A 28 7.90 12.97 6.89
N ALA A 29 8.58 14.10 6.72
CA ALA A 29 9.58 14.60 7.67
C ALA A 29 9.03 14.71 9.10
N LEU A 30 7.84 15.31 9.25
CA LEU A 30 7.13 15.41 10.54
C LEU A 30 6.85 14.05 11.18
N ARG A 31 6.66 13.01 10.36
CA ARG A 31 6.28 11.67 10.79
C ARG A 31 7.47 10.73 11.00
N VAL A 32 8.69 11.06 10.57
CA VAL A 32 9.83 10.12 10.62
C VAL A 32 11.05 10.59 11.39
N LEU A 33 11.32 11.91 11.47
CA LEU A 33 12.58 12.41 12.04
C LEU A 33 12.71 12.20 13.57
N ASN A 34 11.58 12.16 14.28
CA ASN A 34 11.56 12.13 15.75
C ASN A 34 10.98 10.82 16.32
N ILE A 35 11.14 9.69 15.61
CA ILE A 35 10.66 8.39 16.10
C ILE A 35 11.56 7.91 17.25
N PRO A 36 11.07 7.65 18.48
CA PRO A 36 11.90 7.16 19.57
C PRO A 36 12.61 5.84 19.23
N GLU A 37 13.71 5.55 19.92
CA GLU A 37 14.34 4.23 19.82
C GLU A 37 13.35 3.14 20.27
N PRO A 38 13.20 2.05 19.52
CA PRO A 38 12.31 0.97 19.92
C PRO A 38 12.87 0.28 21.17
N PRO A 39 12.01 -0.14 22.11
CA PRO A 39 12.45 -0.85 23.32
C PRO A 39 13.21 -2.13 22.92
N CYS A 40 14.50 -2.21 23.26
CA CYS A 40 15.37 -3.35 22.98
C CYS A 40 14.75 -4.66 23.48
N ARG A 41 14.71 -5.70 22.65
CA ARG A 41 14.26 -7.03 23.09
C ARG A 41 15.25 -8.18 22.91
N GLU A 42 16.36 -8.05 22.18
CA GLU A 42 17.38 -9.10 22.09
C GLU A 42 18.75 -8.50 21.68
N PRO A 43 19.90 -9.15 21.98
CA PRO A 43 21.23 -8.59 21.77
C PRO A 43 21.75 -8.71 20.33
N ILE A 44 22.50 -7.68 19.91
CA ILE A 44 23.76 -7.68 19.14
C ILE A 44 23.76 -8.49 17.82
N ASN A 45 23.39 -7.83 16.71
CA ASN A 45 24.10 -7.90 15.39
C ASN A 45 23.27 -7.41 14.19
N GLN A 46 22.03 -6.94 14.38
CA GLN A 46 21.27 -6.29 13.31
C GLN A 46 20.79 -4.91 13.77
N ALA A 47 21.12 -3.86 13.02
CA ALA A 47 20.70 -2.50 13.33
C ALA A 47 19.16 -2.44 13.43
N ALA A 48 18.65 -1.99 14.58
CA ALA A 48 17.21 -1.93 14.82
C ALA A 48 16.57 -0.86 13.92
N ALA A 49 15.55 -1.22 13.15
CA ALA A 49 14.76 -0.25 12.40
C ALA A 49 13.83 0.50 13.37
N ARG A 50 13.86 1.84 13.33
CA ARG A 50 12.91 2.71 14.04
C ARG A 50 11.61 2.83 13.25
N LEU A 51 11.71 2.79 11.92
CA LEU A 51 10.63 2.95 10.98
C LEU A 51 10.41 1.68 10.16
N ALA A 52 9.14 1.34 9.97
CA ALA A 52 8.71 0.36 8.98
C ALA A 52 7.67 0.98 8.03
N ILE A 53 7.53 0.39 6.85
CA ILE A 53 6.54 0.77 5.85
C ILE A 53 5.68 -0.45 5.57
N LEU A 54 4.34 -0.28 5.61
CA LEU A 54 3.40 -1.28 5.10
C LEU A 54 3.54 -1.33 3.58
N PHE A 55 4.25 -2.35 3.08
CA PHE A 55 4.85 -2.32 1.75
C PHE A 55 4.31 -3.45 0.87
N SER A 56 3.26 -3.18 0.10
CA SER A 56 2.77 -4.09 -0.95
C SER A 56 3.58 -4.04 -2.24
N GLY A 57 4.48 -3.07 -2.37
CA GLY A 57 5.19 -2.73 -3.61
C GLY A 57 4.37 -1.88 -4.59
N GLY A 58 3.09 -1.61 -4.29
CA GLY A 58 2.29 -0.69 -5.09
C GLY A 58 2.81 0.74 -5.08
N LEU A 59 2.29 1.57 -5.98
CA LEU A 59 2.69 2.97 -6.17
C LEU A 59 2.83 3.75 -4.86
N ASP A 60 1.81 3.68 -4.00
CA ASP A 60 1.66 4.59 -2.86
C ASP A 60 2.76 4.36 -1.81
N CYS A 61 2.89 3.12 -1.33
CA CYS A 61 3.93 2.77 -0.36
C CYS A 61 5.35 2.91 -0.93
N THR A 62 5.51 2.73 -2.24
CA THR A 62 6.82 2.85 -2.92
C THR A 62 7.27 4.30 -3.03
N VAL A 63 6.37 5.24 -3.32
CA VAL A 63 6.70 6.68 -3.30
C VAL A 63 7.07 7.12 -1.88
N LEU A 64 6.34 6.66 -0.86
CA LEU A 64 6.70 6.95 0.54
C LEU A 64 8.11 6.42 0.87
N ALA A 65 8.41 5.16 0.54
CA ALA A 65 9.74 4.58 0.75
C ALA A 65 10.83 5.38 0.02
N ARG A 66 10.59 5.73 -1.25
CA ARG A 66 11.53 6.55 -2.03
C ARG A 66 11.80 7.90 -1.38
N LEU A 67 10.79 8.62 -0.89
CA LEU A 67 10.97 9.92 -0.26
C LEU A 67 11.62 9.83 1.13
N VAL A 68 11.31 8.78 1.90
CA VAL A 68 11.96 8.48 3.19
C VAL A 68 13.47 8.38 3.04
N HIS A 69 13.97 7.87 1.90
CA HIS A 69 15.40 7.80 1.64
C HIS A 69 16.11 9.15 1.76
N ASP A 70 15.50 10.21 1.24
CA ASP A 70 16.10 11.55 1.19
C ASP A 70 16.00 12.27 2.55
N ILE A 71 15.13 11.79 3.45
CA ILE A 71 14.79 12.46 4.70
C ILE A 71 15.56 11.86 5.88
N LEU A 72 15.65 10.53 5.96
CA LEU A 72 16.33 9.86 7.06
C LEU A 72 17.85 9.81 6.85
N PRO A 73 18.67 9.77 7.91
CA PRO A 73 20.10 9.47 7.79
C PRO A 73 20.33 8.12 7.09
N LEU A 74 21.30 8.03 6.18
CA LEU A 74 21.52 6.83 5.35
C LEU A 74 21.81 5.54 6.14
N HIS A 75 22.43 5.67 7.32
CA HIS A 75 22.78 4.53 8.17
C HIS A 75 21.56 3.93 8.91
N GLU A 76 20.42 4.63 8.95
CA GLU A 76 19.21 4.10 9.56
C GLU A 76 18.51 3.11 8.62
N PRO A 77 18.34 1.84 9.03
CA PRO A 77 17.62 0.85 8.23
C PRO A 77 16.12 1.14 8.22
N VAL A 78 15.44 0.72 7.14
CA VAL A 78 13.99 0.81 7.02
C VAL A 78 13.42 -0.56 6.67
N ASP A 79 12.47 -1.02 7.48
CA ASP A 79 11.78 -2.30 7.27
C ASP A 79 10.63 -2.12 6.28
N LEU A 80 10.59 -2.97 5.25
CA LEU A 80 9.49 -3.06 4.28
C LEU A 80 8.67 -4.31 4.59
N LEU A 81 7.52 -4.12 5.22
CA LEU A 81 6.66 -5.21 5.70
C LEU A 81 5.73 -5.65 4.57
N ASN A 82 6.00 -6.82 3.98
CA ASN A 82 5.23 -7.36 2.86
C ASN A 82 4.60 -8.71 3.25
N VAL A 83 3.26 -8.75 3.26
CA VAL A 83 2.46 -9.88 3.74
C VAL A 83 1.87 -10.70 2.59
N ALA A 84 1.91 -12.02 2.72
CA ALA A 84 1.31 -12.96 1.78
C ALA A 84 0.65 -14.12 2.57
N PHE A 85 -0.55 -14.51 2.14
CA PHE A 85 -1.33 -15.56 2.80
C PHE A 85 -1.35 -16.84 1.98
N GLU A 86 -1.32 -17.97 2.68
CA GLU A 86 -1.70 -19.24 2.10
C GLU A 86 -3.20 -19.23 1.81
N ASN A 87 -3.60 -19.52 0.57
CA ASN A 87 -4.99 -19.56 0.16
C ASN A 87 -5.31 -20.94 -0.42
N PRO A 88 -5.96 -21.82 0.38
CA PRO A 88 -6.20 -23.20 -0.02
C PRO A 88 -6.94 -23.37 -1.35
N ARG A 89 -7.74 -22.38 -1.80
CA ARG A 89 -8.46 -22.49 -3.07
C ARG A 89 -7.57 -22.30 -4.28
N ILE A 90 -6.74 -21.27 -4.23
CA ILE A 90 -5.79 -20.95 -5.30
C ILE A 90 -4.77 -22.09 -5.38
N HIS A 91 -4.31 -22.58 -4.23
CA HIS A 91 -3.30 -23.63 -4.17
C HIS A 91 -3.86 -25.03 -4.48
N LYS A 92 -5.12 -25.35 -4.15
CA LYS A 92 -5.76 -26.62 -4.58
C LYS A 92 -5.97 -26.69 -6.09
N ALA A 93 -6.32 -25.57 -6.75
CA ALA A 93 -6.45 -25.52 -8.20
C ALA A 93 -5.12 -25.83 -8.92
N ASN A 94 -3.99 -25.47 -8.30
CA ASN A 94 -2.65 -25.68 -8.87
C ASN A 94 -2.02 -27.04 -8.52
N ARG A 95 -2.56 -27.81 -7.55
CA ARG A 95 -2.02 -29.15 -7.22
C ARG A 95 -2.38 -30.25 -8.23
N GLY A 96 -3.20 -29.94 -9.25
CA GLY A 96 -3.58 -30.89 -10.31
C GLY A 96 -2.52 -31.11 -11.40
N THR A 97 -1.41 -30.37 -11.39
CA THR A 97 -0.43 -30.33 -12.51
C THR A 97 0.88 -31.09 -12.26
N GLY A 98 1.05 -31.78 -11.14
CA GLY A 98 2.15 -32.74 -10.95
C GLY A 98 3.57 -32.15 -10.78
N GLU A 99 3.74 -30.83 -10.70
CA GLU A 99 5.05 -30.19 -10.48
C GLU A 99 5.36 -30.02 -8.97
N GLN A 100 6.60 -30.38 -8.60
CA GLN A 100 7.14 -30.24 -7.24
C GLN A 100 7.62 -28.80 -6.98
N ASP A 101 7.37 -28.33 -5.75
CA ASP A 101 7.94 -27.13 -5.09
C ASP A 101 7.53 -25.74 -5.63
N HIS A 102 6.22 -25.46 -5.67
CA HIS A 102 5.71 -24.10 -5.91
C HIS A 102 5.94 -23.18 -4.69
N ASP A 103 6.60 -22.02 -4.87
CA ASP A 103 6.69 -20.95 -3.86
C ASP A 103 5.31 -20.29 -3.65
N LEU A 104 4.49 -20.94 -2.82
CA LEU A 104 3.09 -20.59 -2.51
C LEU A 104 2.88 -19.11 -2.19
N TYR A 105 3.87 -18.51 -1.52
CA TYR A 105 3.86 -17.12 -1.08
C TYR A 105 4.58 -16.20 -2.07
N GLY A 106 5.64 -16.69 -2.74
CA GLY A 106 6.40 -15.98 -3.77
C GLY A 106 5.54 -15.48 -4.92
N GLU A 107 4.55 -16.27 -5.32
CA GLU A 107 3.62 -15.97 -6.41
C GLU A 107 2.44 -15.07 -5.99
N CYS A 108 2.36 -14.75 -4.70
CA CYS A 108 1.37 -13.80 -4.22
C CYS A 108 1.57 -12.47 -4.97
N PRO A 109 0.53 -11.88 -5.59
CA PRO A 109 0.73 -10.69 -6.42
C PRO A 109 1.44 -9.54 -5.70
N ASP A 110 1.07 -9.24 -4.45
CA ASP A 110 1.75 -8.19 -3.66
C ASP A 110 3.17 -8.62 -3.26
N ARG A 111 3.49 -9.91 -3.19
CA ARG A 111 4.87 -10.39 -3.01
C ARG A 111 5.70 -10.14 -4.27
N VAL A 112 5.15 -10.44 -5.44
CA VAL A 112 5.82 -10.23 -6.74
C VAL A 112 6.08 -8.73 -6.95
N THR A 113 5.04 -7.90 -6.82
CA THR A 113 5.16 -6.44 -6.94
C THR A 113 6.07 -5.88 -5.85
N GLY A 114 5.96 -6.36 -4.60
CA GLY A 114 6.86 -6.02 -3.49
C GLY A 114 8.33 -6.27 -3.81
N ARG A 115 8.68 -7.46 -4.29
CA ARG A 115 10.08 -7.80 -4.66
C ARG A 115 10.58 -6.93 -5.81
N ALA A 116 9.74 -6.68 -6.82
CA ALA A 116 10.10 -5.83 -7.96
C ALA A 116 10.37 -4.37 -7.55
N SER A 117 9.49 -3.79 -6.74
CA SER A 117 9.64 -2.41 -6.24
C SER A 117 10.78 -2.29 -5.24
N TRP A 118 11.05 -3.30 -4.42
CA TRP A 118 12.23 -3.34 -3.55
C TRP A 118 13.54 -3.38 -4.35
N ALA A 119 13.61 -4.17 -5.43
CA ALA A 119 14.77 -4.21 -6.31
C ALA A 119 15.01 -2.87 -7.02
N GLU A 120 13.94 -2.22 -7.52
CA GLU A 120 14.01 -0.87 -8.09
C GLU A 120 14.47 0.15 -7.03
N LEU A 121 13.89 0.11 -5.83
CA LEU A 121 14.22 1.01 -4.73
C LEU A 121 15.70 0.89 -4.33
N ARG A 122 16.26 -0.31 -4.24
CA ARG A 122 17.69 -0.51 -3.95
C ARG A 122 18.61 0.09 -5.03
N THR A 123 18.14 0.13 -6.27
CA THR A 123 18.88 0.71 -7.39
C THR A 123 18.81 2.24 -7.36
N VAL A 124 17.63 2.78 -7.10
CA VAL A 124 17.36 4.24 -7.08
C VAL A 124 17.86 4.92 -5.79
N CYS A 125 17.88 4.18 -4.68
CA CYS A 125 18.25 4.64 -3.34
C CYS A 125 19.42 3.82 -2.76
N PRO A 126 20.62 3.91 -3.34
CA PRO A 126 21.78 3.16 -2.87
C PRO A 126 22.22 3.62 -1.48
N GLY A 127 22.94 2.76 -0.75
CA GLY A 127 23.54 3.10 0.54
C GLY A 127 22.63 3.01 1.77
N ARG A 128 21.31 2.84 1.60
CA ARG A 128 20.40 2.50 2.71
C ARG A 128 20.16 1.00 2.81
N ASP A 129 20.12 0.49 4.03
CA ASP A 129 19.67 -0.87 4.31
C ASP A 129 18.14 -0.97 4.25
N TRP A 130 17.64 -1.41 3.09
CA TRP A 130 16.22 -1.71 2.86
C TRP A 130 15.92 -3.17 3.21
N LYS A 131 15.37 -3.39 4.40
CA LYS A 131 15.07 -4.72 4.91
C LYS A 131 13.70 -5.18 4.43
N PHE A 132 13.67 -6.00 3.38
CA PHE A 132 12.41 -6.58 2.91
C PHE A 132 12.02 -7.76 3.82
N VAL A 133 10.99 -7.56 4.64
CA VAL A 133 10.47 -8.56 5.59
C VAL A 133 9.32 -9.31 4.95
N ALA A 134 9.57 -10.57 4.58
CA ALA A 134 8.59 -11.45 4.02
C ALA A 134 7.74 -12.17 5.07
N ILE A 135 6.58 -11.58 5.35
CA ILE A 135 5.59 -12.11 6.28
C ILE A 135 4.72 -13.12 5.50
N ASN A 136 4.92 -14.41 5.77
CA ASN A 136 4.13 -15.49 5.19
C ASN A 136 3.18 -16.00 6.27
N VAL A 137 1.87 -15.98 5.99
CA VAL A 137 0.84 -16.36 6.96
C VAL A 137 0.18 -17.66 6.50
N PRO A 138 0.41 -18.79 7.20
CA PRO A 138 -0.28 -20.04 6.94
C PRO A 138 -1.80 -19.90 7.11
N PHE A 139 -2.56 -20.74 6.40
CA PHE A 139 -4.02 -20.70 6.49
C PHE A 139 -4.53 -21.06 7.91
N LEU A 140 -3.85 -22.02 8.56
CA LEU A 140 -4.18 -22.42 9.92
C LEU A 140 -4.03 -21.25 10.91
N GLU A 141 -2.90 -20.55 10.85
CA GLU A 141 -2.64 -19.38 11.69
C GLU A 141 -3.67 -18.25 11.45
N THR A 142 -4.04 -18.03 10.18
CA THR A 142 -5.11 -17.07 9.86
C THR A 142 -6.44 -17.44 10.53
N THR A 143 -6.76 -18.73 10.54
CA THR A 143 -8.00 -19.25 11.13
C THR A 143 -7.99 -19.14 12.66
N GLU A 144 -6.85 -19.41 13.29
CA GLU A 144 -6.67 -19.28 14.75
C GLU A 144 -6.88 -17.84 15.24
N HIS A 145 -6.43 -16.86 14.46
CA HIS A 145 -6.58 -15.44 14.79
C HIS A 145 -7.93 -14.83 14.35
N ARG A 146 -8.79 -15.58 13.68
CA ARG A 146 -10.04 -15.06 13.05
C ARG A 146 -10.90 -14.27 14.03
N GLU A 147 -11.25 -14.87 15.16
CA GLU A 147 -12.16 -14.25 16.14
C GLU A 147 -11.58 -12.97 16.74
N GLN A 148 -10.26 -12.96 17.01
CA GLN A 148 -9.55 -11.78 17.50
C GLN A 148 -9.60 -10.64 16.48
N VAL A 149 -9.40 -10.92 15.19
CA VAL A 149 -9.43 -9.90 14.14
C VAL A 149 -10.84 -9.36 13.93
N ILE A 150 -11.86 -10.23 13.97
CA ILE A 150 -13.29 -9.82 13.91
C ILE A 150 -13.62 -8.87 15.06
N ALA A 151 -13.19 -9.19 16.28
CA ALA A 151 -13.40 -8.33 17.44
C ALA A 151 -12.72 -6.96 17.28
N LEU A 152 -11.50 -6.92 16.75
CA LEU A 152 -10.74 -5.68 16.54
C LEU A 152 -11.32 -4.77 15.44
N MET A 153 -11.88 -5.34 14.38
CA MET A 153 -12.42 -4.55 13.26
C MET A 153 -13.82 -3.99 13.49
N HIS A 154 -14.56 -4.48 14.49
CA HIS A 154 -15.90 -4.00 14.85
C HIS A 154 -15.94 -2.46 14.97
N PRO A 155 -16.90 -1.70 14.40
CA PRO A 155 -18.22 -2.16 13.99
C PRO A 155 -18.28 -2.71 12.57
N HIS A 156 -17.15 -2.78 11.87
CA HIS A 156 -17.12 -3.45 10.58
C HIS A 156 -17.36 -4.94 10.73
N ASN A 157 -18.12 -5.50 9.80
CA ASN A 157 -18.58 -6.87 9.88
C ASN A 157 -18.81 -7.48 8.49
N THR A 158 -18.04 -7.08 7.47
CA THR A 158 -18.09 -7.70 6.15
C THR A 158 -16.85 -8.56 5.88
N GLU A 159 -16.97 -9.52 4.96
CA GLU A 159 -15.85 -10.35 4.50
C GLU A 159 -14.70 -9.53 3.88
N MET A 160 -15.02 -8.44 3.18
CA MET A 160 -14.03 -7.50 2.66
C MET A 160 -13.29 -6.79 3.79
N ASP A 161 -14.02 -6.33 4.82
CA ASP A 161 -13.41 -5.70 5.99
C ASP A 161 -12.45 -6.66 6.70
N LEU A 162 -12.86 -7.93 6.87
CA LEU A 162 -12.04 -8.97 7.45
C LEU A 162 -10.80 -9.28 6.62
N SER A 163 -10.94 -9.35 5.29
CA SER A 163 -9.82 -9.59 4.38
C SER A 163 -8.77 -8.49 4.42
N ILE A 164 -9.20 -7.22 4.55
CA ILE A 164 -8.29 -6.07 4.72
C ILE A 164 -7.68 -6.08 6.12
N ALA A 165 -8.49 -6.33 7.14
CA ALA A 165 -8.06 -6.41 8.53
C ALA A 165 -6.97 -7.47 8.73
N TYR A 166 -7.10 -8.66 8.13
CA TYR A 166 -6.06 -9.69 8.18
C TYR A 166 -4.72 -9.18 7.64
N ALA A 167 -4.73 -8.58 6.45
CA ALA A 167 -3.50 -8.12 5.82
C ALA A 167 -2.77 -7.08 6.70
N LEU A 168 -3.51 -6.12 7.26
CA LEU A 168 -2.94 -5.10 8.14
C LEU A 168 -2.50 -5.67 9.49
N TYR A 169 -3.30 -6.55 10.09
CA TYR A 169 -3.01 -7.22 11.36
C TYR A 169 -1.70 -8.00 11.29
N PHE A 170 -1.56 -8.89 10.31
CA PHE A 170 -0.37 -9.73 10.18
C PHE A 170 0.83 -8.93 9.65
N ALA A 171 0.64 -7.91 8.82
CA ALA A 171 1.72 -7.01 8.45
C ALA A 171 2.26 -6.26 9.67
N ALA A 172 1.39 -5.71 10.53
CA ALA A 172 1.77 -4.97 11.74
C ALA A 172 2.42 -5.86 12.82
N ARG A 173 2.08 -7.16 12.86
CA ARG A 173 2.82 -8.14 13.67
C ARG A 173 4.32 -8.12 13.36
N GLY A 174 4.65 -7.95 12.08
CA GLY A 174 6.02 -7.68 11.63
C GLY A 174 7.00 -8.84 11.82
N GLN A 175 6.48 -10.07 11.82
CA GLN A 175 7.25 -11.32 11.95
C GLN A 175 7.29 -12.03 10.59
N GLY A 176 8.49 -12.32 10.09
CA GLY A 176 8.66 -12.97 8.80
C GLY A 176 10.12 -13.32 8.52
N TYR A 177 10.46 -13.43 7.23
CA TYR A 177 11.83 -13.74 6.79
C TYR A 177 12.47 -12.53 6.11
N LEU A 178 13.70 -12.18 6.48
CA LEU A 178 14.47 -11.23 5.68
C LEU A 178 14.82 -11.85 4.34
N LEU A 179 14.49 -11.16 3.26
CA LEU A 179 14.98 -11.53 1.94
C LEU A 179 16.45 -11.15 1.83
N PRO A 180 17.32 -12.10 1.47
CA PRO A 180 18.73 -11.81 1.36
C PRO A 180 19.01 -10.89 0.18
N SER A 181 20.05 -10.07 0.31
CA SER A 181 20.55 -9.25 -0.80
C SER A 181 21.19 -10.07 -1.92
N SER A 182 21.54 -11.34 -1.65
CA SER A 182 22.13 -12.29 -2.59
C SER A 182 21.39 -13.64 -2.52
N PRO A 183 21.10 -14.31 -3.65
CA PRO A 183 20.39 -15.59 -3.69
C PRO A 183 21.12 -16.75 -3.01
N VAL A 184 22.39 -16.58 -2.64
CA VAL A 184 23.22 -17.60 -1.97
C VAL A 184 23.00 -17.63 -0.45
N LEU A 185 22.46 -16.56 0.13
CA LEU A 185 22.25 -16.47 1.58
C LEU A 185 20.91 -17.08 1.99
N GLU A 186 20.89 -17.72 3.16
CA GLU A 186 19.67 -18.31 3.71
C GLU A 186 18.66 -17.24 4.17
N LYS A 187 17.38 -17.61 4.18
CA LYS A 187 16.30 -16.79 4.73
C LYS A 187 16.45 -16.73 6.25
N VAL A 188 16.58 -15.53 6.81
CA VAL A 188 16.73 -15.33 8.25
C VAL A 188 15.39 -14.94 8.85
N LEU A 189 14.96 -15.66 9.89
CA LEU A 189 13.77 -15.28 10.67
C LEU A 189 14.00 -13.91 11.32
N TYR A 190 13.03 -13.02 11.21
CA TYR A 190 13.15 -11.64 11.64
C TYR A 190 11.84 -11.10 12.19
N THR A 191 11.96 -10.32 13.27
CA THR A 191 10.85 -9.54 13.82
C THR A 191 11.25 -8.07 13.80
N THR A 192 10.44 -7.23 13.18
CA THR A 192 10.69 -5.79 13.14
C THR A 192 10.72 -5.19 14.55
N SER A 193 11.72 -4.36 14.82
CA SER A 193 11.77 -3.51 16.01
C SER A 193 10.87 -2.27 15.88
N ALA A 194 10.57 -1.84 14.64
CA ALA A 194 9.95 -0.55 14.37
C ALA A 194 8.55 -0.41 14.96
N ARG A 195 8.34 0.58 15.83
CA ARG A 195 7.02 0.84 16.44
C ARG A 195 6.13 1.73 15.58
N VAL A 196 6.72 2.48 14.67
CA VAL A 196 6.01 3.38 13.75
C VAL A 196 5.97 2.76 12.35
N LEU A 197 4.76 2.67 11.79
CA LEU A 197 4.49 2.15 10.46
C LEU A 197 3.98 3.27 9.55
N LEU A 198 4.63 3.53 8.42
CA LEU A 198 4.03 4.38 7.38
C LEU A 198 3.05 3.56 6.54
N SER A 199 1.89 4.15 6.28
CA SER A 199 0.86 3.60 5.41
C SER A 199 0.62 4.50 4.19
N GLY A 200 0.47 3.87 3.03
CA GLY A 200 0.10 4.54 1.78
C GLY A 200 -1.39 4.91 1.66
N LEU A 201 -2.18 4.64 2.70
CA LEU A 201 -3.61 4.93 2.72
C LEU A 201 -3.90 6.43 2.56
N GLY A 202 -4.94 6.76 1.80
CA GLY A 202 -5.35 8.12 1.44
C GLY A 202 -5.01 8.51 0.01
N ALA A 203 -3.98 7.91 -0.58
CA ALA A 203 -3.56 8.23 -1.94
C ALA A 203 -4.66 7.93 -2.99
N ASP A 204 -5.40 6.84 -2.82
CA ASP A 204 -6.46 6.46 -3.77
C ASP A 204 -7.67 7.39 -3.67
N GLU A 205 -8.06 7.79 -2.47
CA GLU A 205 -9.17 8.70 -2.21
C GLU A 205 -8.86 10.12 -2.70
N LEU A 206 -7.60 10.57 -2.59
CA LEU A 206 -7.21 11.93 -2.99
C LEU A 206 -6.94 12.07 -4.48
N PHE A 207 -6.38 11.04 -5.11
CA PHE A 207 -5.89 11.10 -6.49
C PHE A 207 -6.62 10.13 -7.43
N ALA A 208 -7.83 9.72 -7.05
CA ALA A 208 -8.70 8.89 -7.86
C ALA A 208 -8.09 7.54 -8.28
N GLY A 209 -7.56 6.79 -7.31
CA GLY A 209 -6.87 5.53 -7.58
C GLY A 209 -7.75 4.29 -7.72
N TYR A 210 -8.93 4.26 -7.12
CA TYR A 210 -9.82 3.10 -7.24
C TYR A 210 -10.37 2.92 -8.65
N GLN A 211 -10.52 1.66 -9.09
CA GLN A 211 -11.11 1.34 -10.40
C GLN A 211 -12.55 1.87 -10.55
N ARG A 212 -13.30 1.95 -9.44
CA ARG A 212 -14.64 2.56 -9.43
C ARG A 212 -14.64 4.04 -9.83
N HIS A 213 -13.56 4.78 -9.61
CA HIS A 213 -13.41 6.15 -10.08
C HIS A 213 -13.38 6.22 -11.61
N ALA A 214 -12.62 5.32 -12.24
CA ALA A 214 -12.60 5.20 -13.70
C ALA A 214 -13.98 4.82 -14.25
N THR A 215 -14.68 3.88 -13.59
CA THR A 215 -16.06 3.53 -13.94
C THR A 215 -17.02 4.71 -13.80
N ALA A 216 -16.91 5.48 -12.71
CA ALA A 216 -17.75 6.65 -12.47
C ALA A 216 -17.49 7.75 -13.51
N PHE A 217 -16.23 7.99 -13.87
CA PHE A 217 -15.84 8.87 -14.96
C PHE A 217 -16.41 8.41 -16.30
N ASN A 218 -16.30 7.13 -16.66
CA ASN A 218 -16.86 6.63 -17.91
C ASN A 218 -18.39 6.73 -17.97
N ARG A 219 -19.07 6.65 -16.81
CA ARG A 219 -20.53 6.72 -16.74
C ARG A 219 -21.06 8.16 -16.82
N ASN A 220 -20.41 9.12 -16.15
CA ASN A 220 -20.94 10.47 -16.00
C ASN A 220 -19.85 11.56 -16.00
N SER A 221 -18.76 11.31 -16.73
CA SER A 221 -17.59 12.19 -16.87
C SER A 221 -17.08 12.68 -15.50
N PHE A 222 -16.54 13.90 -15.45
CA PHE A 222 -16.01 14.50 -14.23
C PHE A 222 -17.05 14.62 -13.11
N LYS A 223 -18.33 14.82 -13.43
CA LYS A 223 -19.38 14.87 -12.40
C LYS A 223 -19.45 13.56 -11.62
N GLY A 224 -19.53 12.42 -12.33
CA GLY A 224 -19.55 11.11 -11.69
C GLY A 224 -18.28 10.81 -10.89
N LEU A 225 -17.12 11.22 -11.40
CA LEU A 225 -15.85 11.08 -10.69
C LEU A 225 -15.83 11.88 -9.39
N LEU A 226 -16.25 13.14 -9.43
CA LEU A 226 -16.28 14.04 -8.27
C LEU A 226 -17.23 13.50 -7.19
N ASP A 227 -18.43 13.06 -7.58
CA ASP A 227 -19.41 12.46 -6.67
C ASP A 227 -18.81 11.25 -5.91
N GLU A 228 -18.08 10.37 -6.62
CA GLU A 228 -17.46 9.19 -6.00
C GLU A 228 -16.28 9.56 -5.08
N LEU A 229 -15.46 10.55 -5.46
CA LEU A 229 -14.35 11.03 -4.64
C LEU A 229 -14.86 11.68 -3.34
N ASP A 230 -15.88 12.53 -3.42
CA ASP A 230 -16.48 13.18 -2.25
C ASP A 230 -17.07 12.15 -1.28
N LEU A 231 -17.72 11.10 -1.80
CA LEU A 231 -18.20 9.98 -1.00
C LEU A 231 -17.06 9.23 -0.30
N ASP A 232 -15.93 9.01 -0.99
CA ASP A 232 -14.78 8.31 -0.44
C ASP A 232 -14.07 9.11 0.66
N ILE A 233 -13.85 10.40 0.45
CA ILE A 233 -13.30 11.29 1.46
C ILE A 233 -14.23 11.37 2.67
N GLY A 234 -15.54 11.57 2.46
CA GLY A 234 -16.52 11.70 3.53
C GLY A 234 -16.67 10.45 4.41
N ARG A 235 -16.31 9.26 3.89
CA ARG A 235 -16.39 7.99 4.63
C ARG A 235 -15.06 7.45 5.12
N LEU A 236 -13.93 8.08 4.77
CA LEU A 236 -12.58 7.56 5.04
C LEU A 236 -12.35 7.20 6.50
N GLY A 237 -12.72 8.10 7.42
CA GLY A 237 -12.59 7.87 8.86
C GLY A 237 -13.36 6.65 9.34
N LYS A 238 -14.61 6.52 8.88
CA LYS A 238 -15.51 5.42 9.25
C LYS A 238 -15.15 4.12 8.56
N ARG A 239 -14.67 4.11 7.32
CA ARG A 239 -14.47 2.88 6.51
C ARG A 239 -13.09 2.27 6.62
N ASN A 240 -12.08 3.09 6.91
CA ASN A 240 -10.69 2.69 6.87
C ASN A 240 -10.01 2.96 8.20
N LEU A 241 -9.87 4.24 8.59
CA LEU A 241 -9.00 4.64 9.68
C LEU A 241 -9.34 3.95 11.01
N GLY A 242 -10.63 3.86 11.37
CA GLY A 242 -11.03 3.20 12.62
C GLY A 242 -10.74 1.69 12.64
N ARG A 243 -10.98 0.97 11.53
CA ARG A 243 -10.63 -0.46 11.42
C ARG A 243 -9.12 -0.64 11.51
N ASP A 244 -8.40 0.11 10.68
CA ASP A 244 -6.97 -0.05 10.44
C ASP A 244 -6.17 0.27 11.72
N ASP A 245 -6.56 1.32 12.44
CA ASP A 245 -5.95 1.68 13.72
C ASP A 245 -6.04 0.54 14.75
N ARG A 246 -7.23 0.00 15.00
CA ARG A 246 -7.41 -1.05 16.02
C ARG A 246 -6.65 -2.33 15.72
N VAL A 247 -6.62 -2.76 14.45
CA VAL A 247 -5.93 -4.00 14.06
C VAL A 247 -4.41 -3.84 14.10
N ILE A 248 -3.89 -2.64 13.78
CA ILE A 248 -2.44 -2.35 13.84
C ILE A 248 -2.01 -2.16 15.30
N SER A 249 -2.77 -1.38 16.07
CA SER A 249 -2.49 -1.06 17.48
C SER A 249 -2.51 -2.27 18.40
N HIS A 250 -3.21 -3.35 18.02
CA HIS A 250 -3.15 -4.64 18.73
C HIS A 250 -1.70 -5.15 18.93
N TRP A 251 -0.81 -4.88 17.97
CA TRP A 251 0.59 -5.28 18.03
C TRP A 251 1.51 -4.22 18.68
N GLY A 252 0.93 -3.19 19.30
CA GLY A 252 1.68 -2.08 19.88
C GLY A 252 2.48 -1.32 18.82
N ARG A 253 1.84 -1.07 17.67
CA ARG A 253 2.39 -0.33 16.53
C ARG A 253 1.49 0.87 16.23
N GLU A 254 2.11 1.99 15.86
CA GLU A 254 1.42 3.21 15.47
C GLU A 254 1.48 3.35 13.95
N ALA A 255 0.33 3.48 13.29
CA ALA A 255 0.27 3.79 11.87
C ALA A 255 0.25 5.31 11.64
N ARG A 256 1.11 5.80 10.75
CA ARG A 256 1.15 7.21 10.30
C ARG A 256 0.83 7.29 8.82
N TYR A 257 0.06 8.31 8.44
CA TYR A 257 -0.54 8.44 7.11
C TYR A 257 -0.08 9.72 6.41
N PRO A 258 1.05 9.72 5.67
CA PRO A 258 1.56 10.94 5.04
C PRO A 258 0.61 11.57 4.02
N TYR A 259 -0.17 10.74 3.31
CA TYR A 259 -1.16 11.23 2.35
C TYR A 259 -2.35 11.94 3.02
N LEU A 260 -2.56 11.76 4.33
CA LEU A 260 -3.66 12.40 5.07
C LEU A 260 -3.18 13.59 5.90
N ASP A 261 -2.02 14.15 5.57
CA ASP A 261 -1.57 15.39 6.18
C ASP A 261 -2.51 16.55 5.83
N GLU A 262 -2.79 17.41 6.80
CA GLU A 262 -3.78 18.49 6.64
C GLU A 262 -3.41 19.46 5.51
N ASN A 263 -2.12 19.78 5.34
CA ASN A 263 -1.68 20.67 4.26
C ASN A 263 -1.84 20.01 2.89
N LEU A 264 -1.55 18.70 2.81
CA LEU A 264 -1.71 17.91 1.59
C LEU A 264 -3.20 17.75 1.25
N LEU A 265 -4.04 17.41 2.23
CA LEU A 265 -5.50 17.34 2.09
C LEU A 265 -6.09 18.67 1.62
N THR A 266 -5.72 19.77 2.28
CA THR A 266 -6.17 21.12 1.92
C THR A 266 -5.90 21.41 0.45
N TRP A 267 -4.67 21.16 -0.01
CA TRP A 267 -4.32 21.34 -1.42
C TRP A 267 -5.09 20.37 -2.32
N ALA A 268 -5.14 19.08 -2.00
CA ALA A 268 -5.74 18.06 -2.85
C ALA A 268 -7.26 18.22 -3.03
N LEU A 269 -7.97 18.78 -2.05
CA LEU A 269 -9.41 19.05 -2.13
C LEU A 269 -9.72 20.35 -2.90
N ALA A 270 -8.83 21.33 -2.80
CA ALA A 270 -8.92 22.60 -3.54
C ALA A 270 -8.51 22.45 -5.01
N ALA A 271 -7.51 21.61 -5.30
CA ALA A 271 -7.00 21.43 -6.65
C ALA A 271 -8.08 20.90 -7.63
N PRO A 272 -8.11 21.41 -8.88
CA PRO A 272 -8.92 20.83 -9.94
C PRO A 272 -8.61 19.34 -10.13
N VAL A 273 -9.63 18.54 -10.45
CA VAL A 273 -9.48 17.07 -10.48
C VAL A 273 -8.51 16.59 -11.57
N HIS A 274 -8.43 17.32 -12.68
CA HIS A 274 -7.51 17.07 -13.79
C HIS A 274 -6.03 17.36 -13.45
N GLU A 275 -5.75 18.08 -12.36
CA GLU A 275 -4.38 18.26 -11.85
C GLU A 275 -3.94 17.09 -10.95
N LYS A 276 -4.84 16.14 -10.68
CA LYS A 276 -4.60 14.99 -9.79
C LYS A 276 -4.64 13.66 -10.52
N CYS A 277 -5.54 13.52 -11.48
CA CYS A 277 -5.70 12.30 -12.28
C CYS A 277 -5.83 12.66 -13.76
N GLY A 278 -5.41 11.75 -14.64
CA GLY A 278 -5.39 11.94 -16.09
C GLY A 278 -6.66 11.48 -16.80
N PHE A 279 -7.82 11.50 -16.12
CA PHE A 279 -9.07 11.13 -16.77
C PHE A 279 -9.48 12.24 -17.74
N GLY A 280 -9.73 11.88 -19.00
CA GLY A 280 -10.07 12.83 -20.06
C GLY A 280 -8.86 13.51 -20.71
N ASP A 281 -7.64 13.09 -20.40
CA ASP A 281 -6.43 13.55 -21.10
C ASP A 281 -6.54 13.22 -22.59
N VAL A 282 -6.32 14.23 -23.44
CA VAL A 282 -6.22 14.03 -24.88
C VAL A 282 -4.84 13.44 -25.16
N LEU A 283 -4.80 12.20 -25.67
CA LEU A 283 -3.55 11.62 -26.14
C LEU A 283 -3.05 12.46 -27.32
N VAL A 284 -1.95 13.18 -27.13
CA VAL A 284 -1.25 13.87 -28.21
C VAL A 284 -0.33 12.84 -28.87
N PRO A 285 -0.52 12.50 -30.16
CA PRO A 285 0.34 11.54 -30.84
C PRO A 285 1.81 12.01 -30.82
N GLY A 286 2.73 11.17 -30.34
CA GLY A 286 4.18 11.42 -30.42
C GLY A 286 4.88 11.80 -29.11
N VAL A 287 4.20 11.73 -27.95
CA VAL A 287 4.81 11.93 -26.63
C VAL A 287 5.03 10.57 -25.95
N GLU A 288 6.16 9.93 -26.24
CA GLU A 288 6.47 8.54 -25.85
C GLU A 288 6.47 8.29 -24.32
N ALA A 289 6.68 9.33 -23.49
CA ALA A 289 6.82 9.16 -22.03
C ALA A 289 5.48 9.09 -21.26
N SER A 290 4.38 9.65 -21.80
CA SER A 290 3.07 9.71 -21.11
C SER A 290 2.06 8.67 -21.62
N GLU A 291 2.30 8.01 -22.75
CA GLU A 291 1.33 7.09 -23.36
C GLU A 291 1.09 5.81 -22.53
N SER A 292 1.98 5.47 -21.59
CA SER A 292 1.87 4.23 -20.80
C SER A 292 1.42 4.42 -19.34
N ILE A 293 1.14 5.65 -18.89
CA ILE A 293 0.78 5.91 -17.49
C ILE A 293 -0.74 5.89 -17.34
N GLU A 294 -1.26 5.01 -16.47
CA GLU A 294 -2.70 4.92 -16.28
C GLU A 294 -3.29 6.20 -15.65
N PRO A 295 -4.54 6.59 -16.02
CA PRO A 295 -5.15 7.84 -15.55
C PRO A 295 -5.29 7.98 -14.03
N GLY A 296 -5.57 6.87 -13.33
CA GLY A 296 -5.76 6.87 -11.88
C GLY A 296 -4.47 7.19 -11.16
N LYS A 297 -4.50 8.19 -10.26
CA LYS A 297 -3.32 8.72 -9.54
C LYS A 297 -2.22 9.27 -10.44
N LYS A 298 -2.56 9.80 -11.62
CA LYS A 298 -1.56 10.28 -12.59
C LYS A 298 -0.54 11.24 -11.97
N VAL A 299 -0.96 12.16 -11.09
CA VAL A 299 -0.02 13.07 -10.38
C VAL A 299 1.03 12.32 -9.56
N LEU A 300 0.63 11.25 -8.87
CA LEU A 300 1.52 10.43 -8.06
C LEU A 300 2.41 9.53 -8.92
N ARG A 301 1.91 9.07 -10.07
CA ARG A 301 2.70 8.30 -11.05
C ARG A 301 3.76 9.16 -11.71
N CYS A 302 3.42 10.39 -12.10
CA CYS A 302 4.37 11.37 -12.58
C CYS A 302 5.44 11.66 -11.52
N LEU A 303 5.04 11.81 -10.25
CA LEU A 303 6.01 11.95 -9.16
C LEU A 303 6.92 10.73 -9.01
N ALA A 304 6.36 9.51 -8.99
CA ALA A 304 7.14 8.28 -8.90
C ALA A 304 8.16 8.18 -10.05
N TRP A 305 7.73 8.49 -11.26
CA TRP A 305 8.60 8.52 -12.45
C TRP A 305 9.72 9.55 -12.32
N LYS A 306 9.39 10.78 -11.92
CA LYS A 306 10.37 11.85 -11.67
C LYS A 306 11.41 11.44 -10.62
N LEU A 307 11.01 10.65 -9.63
CA LEU A 307 11.90 10.14 -8.57
C LEU A 307 12.70 8.89 -8.97
N GLY A 308 12.58 8.41 -10.21
CA GLY A 308 13.28 7.24 -10.74
C GLY A 308 12.55 5.90 -10.54
N MET A 309 11.39 5.90 -9.88
CA MET A 309 10.58 4.70 -9.62
C MET A 309 9.62 4.40 -10.78
N GLN A 310 10.18 4.18 -11.98
CA GLN A 310 9.42 4.06 -13.23
C GLN A 310 8.56 2.79 -13.31
N ARG A 311 9.05 1.66 -12.77
CA ARG A 311 8.26 0.42 -12.73
C ARG A 311 7.06 0.61 -11.81
N ALA A 312 7.27 1.16 -10.61
CA ALA A 312 6.18 1.49 -9.69
C ALA A 312 5.19 2.50 -10.30
N ALA A 313 5.65 3.48 -11.08
CA ALA A 313 4.79 4.45 -11.77
C ALA A 313 3.83 3.78 -12.78
N LYS A 314 4.25 2.69 -13.43
CA LYS A 314 3.46 1.91 -14.40
C LYS A 314 2.62 0.80 -13.75
N GLU A 315 2.88 0.47 -12.49
CA GLU A 315 2.24 -0.65 -11.81
C GLU A 315 0.72 -0.42 -11.67
N LYS A 316 -0.06 -1.40 -12.11
CA LYS A 316 -1.52 -1.33 -12.05
C LYS A 316 -2.00 -1.49 -10.62
N LYS A 317 -3.00 -0.70 -10.22
CA LYS A 317 -3.59 -0.85 -8.89
C LYS A 317 -4.20 -2.25 -8.69
N ARG A 318 -3.88 -2.86 -7.54
CA ARG A 318 -4.56 -4.03 -6.99
C ARG A 318 -5.05 -3.74 -5.58
N ALA A 319 -6.23 -4.23 -5.22
CA ALA A 319 -6.72 -4.11 -3.84
C ALA A 319 -6.03 -5.15 -2.95
N ILE A 320 -5.64 -4.75 -1.73
CA ILE A 320 -4.85 -5.57 -0.80
C ILE A 320 -5.46 -6.96 -0.55
N GLN A 321 -6.79 -7.07 -0.49
CA GLN A 321 -7.46 -8.36 -0.29
C GLN A 321 -7.19 -9.39 -1.41
N PHE A 322 -6.97 -8.93 -2.64
CA PHE A 322 -6.61 -9.79 -3.77
C PHE A 322 -5.10 -9.89 -3.93
N GLY A 323 -4.40 -8.82 -3.59
CA GLY A 323 -2.95 -8.70 -3.67
C GLY A 323 -2.22 -9.65 -2.72
N ALA A 324 -2.62 -9.67 -1.45
CA ALA A 324 -2.08 -10.52 -0.39
C ALA A 324 -2.70 -11.94 -0.36
N ARG A 325 -3.68 -12.23 -1.25
CA ARG A 325 -4.48 -13.47 -1.30
C ARG A 325 -5.36 -13.75 -0.05
N THR A 326 -5.75 -12.72 0.72
CA THR A 326 -6.67 -12.87 1.87
C THR A 326 -8.15 -12.99 1.48
N ALA A 327 -8.53 -12.63 0.26
CA ALA A 327 -9.91 -12.74 -0.17
C ALA A 327 -10.31 -14.22 -0.34
N LYS A 328 -11.54 -14.53 0.09
CA LYS A 328 -12.25 -15.77 -0.28
C LYS A 328 -11.52 -17.06 0.13
N MET A 329 -10.91 -17.12 1.33
CA MET A 329 -10.14 -18.29 1.79
C MET A 329 -11.01 -19.52 2.12
N GLU A 330 -12.19 -19.34 2.72
CA GLU A 330 -13.11 -20.43 3.13
C GLU A 330 -14.01 -20.92 1.99
N THR A 331 -14.47 -22.18 1.98
CA THR A 331 -15.34 -22.83 0.95
C THR A 331 -16.77 -22.22 0.85
N GLY A 332 -17.21 -21.79 -0.35
CA GLY A 332 -18.45 -21.03 -0.59
C GLY A 332 -18.36 -19.83 -1.57
N LYS A 333 -19.47 -19.45 -2.23
CA LYS A 333 -19.54 -18.25 -3.10
C LYS A 333 -19.76 -16.97 -2.26
N THR A 334 -18.85 -16.68 -1.33
CA THR A 334 -18.97 -15.53 -0.42
C THR A 334 -18.65 -14.23 -1.17
N LYS A 335 -19.58 -13.26 -1.12
CA LYS A 335 -19.37 -11.91 -1.68
C LYS A 335 -18.64 -11.05 -0.65
N GLY A 336 -17.79 -10.11 -1.09
CA GLY A 336 -17.07 -9.23 -0.14
C GLY A 336 -17.97 -8.36 0.73
N THR A 337 -19.19 -8.05 0.26
CA THR A 337 -20.21 -7.31 1.02
C THR A 337 -21.06 -8.18 1.94
N GLN A 338 -20.84 -9.50 1.95
CA GLN A 338 -21.56 -10.40 2.82
C GLN A 338 -21.18 -10.11 4.28
N LEU A 339 -22.19 -10.01 5.13
CA LEU A 339 -21.98 -9.88 6.57
C LEU A 339 -21.34 -11.16 7.11
N LEU A 340 -20.41 -10.99 8.04
CA LEU A 340 -19.89 -12.09 8.83
C LEU A 340 -21.05 -12.64 9.67
N SER A 341 -21.27 -13.96 9.61
CA SER A 341 -22.30 -14.62 10.40
C SER A 341 -22.08 -14.32 11.87
N PRO A 342 -23.09 -13.88 12.64
CA PRO A 342 -23.00 -13.97 14.09
C PRO A 342 -22.85 -15.45 14.46
N ARG A 343 -21.83 -15.82 15.23
CA ARG A 343 -21.98 -17.01 16.07
C ARG A 343 -22.61 -16.56 17.38
N GLU A 344 -23.69 -17.26 17.74
CA GLU A 344 -24.30 -17.21 19.05
C GLU A 344 -23.18 -17.37 20.09
N ARG A 345 -23.04 -16.37 20.97
CA ARG A 345 -22.02 -16.38 22.02
C ARG A 345 -22.29 -17.46 23.05
#